data_AF-A0A4Q1C647-F1
#
_entry.id   AF-A0A4Q1C647-F1
#
_cell.length_a   1.000
_cell.length_b   1.000
_cell.length_c   1.000
_cell.angle_alpha   90.00
_cell.angle_beta   90.00
_cell.angle_gamma   90.00
#
_symmetry.space_group_name_H-M   'P 1'
#
loop_
_entity.id
_entity.type
_entity.pdbx_description
1 polymer ?
#
loop_
_entity_poly.entity_id
_entity_poly.type
_entity_poly.pdbx_seq_one_letter_code
_entity_poly.pdbx_strand_id
1 'polypeptide(L)'
;MRARWKELLQSPTARAQAVRLGLVLAFVLAVSRFWSPYFGFTAFLQADAVTAENLPASLRDAPVFIHEKVGRYDGAYYAQIATDPLLRDPDLTVAVDAPGYRARRILLSALAWVAGGGEPVAALHAYAWLNLGCWILLAWLLAMILPAGGGWRATAAWCGVLLAGGTLGSVRLALTDLAAMLLLAGGLLLVERGRPRLAAACLGLAGLARETALLGAAMFWPADRPKLAAGARSAGLVVLAALPLVLWWSYLHWTVGASDAGSRNFSLPLSGWLEKWTELWRLTGTEQNRGLVFRGWLDGVALTMQAVFLVKFRDPASPWWRAGIAFVVLGSVLGPSVWEGLPGAYARVLLPVTLCFNVLAARRRAAVLWLLLGNLSVVGGVWSIAEVPGAPHQLTAARNGGLRYVLETDARWSVAEWNSEYRWAWCAEAGGLRVRTWPHRPTVRLELELRGVTPRDVEVWHAGRVVWSGRVGDRPGWISLPELPLERGRLDLELRSPEPAQAEGQDNTARRIGLACFGARVVD
;
A
#
# COMPACT_ATOMS: atom_id res chain seq x y z
N MET A 1 41.25 -10.30 -7.09
CA MET A 1 39.80 -10.13 -6.82
C MET A 1 39.21 -8.91 -7.54
N ARG A 2 39.74 -7.67 -7.40
CA ARG A 2 39.22 -6.46 -8.07
C ARG A 2 39.18 -6.51 -9.61
N ALA A 3 40.14 -7.17 -10.27
CA ALA A 3 40.16 -7.33 -11.73
C ALA A 3 39.02 -8.21 -12.26
N ARG A 4 38.69 -9.29 -11.52
CA ARG A 4 37.64 -10.25 -11.86
C ARG A 4 36.23 -9.65 -11.71
N TRP A 5 36.04 -8.72 -10.77
CA TRP A 5 34.81 -7.93 -10.64
C TRP A 5 34.64 -6.92 -11.80
N LYS A 6 35.74 -6.34 -12.30
CA LYS A 6 35.70 -5.45 -13.48
C LYS A 6 35.30 -6.21 -14.75
N GLU A 7 35.83 -7.41 -14.98
CA GLU A 7 35.43 -8.25 -16.13
C GLU A 7 33.98 -8.75 -16.03
N LEU A 8 33.52 -9.13 -14.84
CA LEU A 8 32.11 -9.54 -14.63
C LEU A 8 31.13 -8.39 -14.93
N LEU A 9 31.46 -7.14 -14.58
CA LEU A 9 30.65 -5.94 -14.86
C LEU A 9 30.71 -5.47 -16.34
N GLN A 10 31.55 -6.08 -17.18
CA GLN A 10 31.66 -5.71 -18.60
C GLN A 10 30.55 -6.34 -19.46
N SER A 11 29.97 -7.47 -19.05
CA SER A 11 28.90 -8.09 -19.84
C SER A 11 27.57 -7.29 -19.74
N PRO A 12 26.84 -7.10 -20.85
CA PRO A 12 25.52 -6.45 -20.82
C PRO A 12 24.53 -7.10 -19.85
N THR A 13 24.62 -8.42 -19.68
CA THR A 13 23.79 -9.21 -18.78
C THR A 13 24.09 -8.89 -17.31
N ALA A 14 25.37 -8.83 -16.92
CA ALA A 14 25.74 -8.48 -15.55
C ALA A 14 25.33 -7.05 -15.19
N ARG A 15 25.47 -6.10 -16.13
CA ARG A 15 24.98 -4.72 -15.93
C ARG A 15 23.47 -4.69 -15.72
N ALA A 16 22.71 -5.42 -16.53
CA ALA A 16 21.26 -5.54 -16.38
C ALA A 16 20.87 -6.17 -15.03
N GLN A 17 21.58 -7.20 -14.57
CA GLN A 17 21.37 -7.79 -13.25
C GLN A 17 21.68 -6.81 -12.11
N ALA A 18 22.80 -6.08 -12.19
CA ALA A 18 23.16 -5.07 -11.20
C ALA A 18 22.12 -3.95 -11.10
N VAL A 19 21.62 -3.46 -12.25
CA VAL A 19 20.54 -2.46 -12.28
C VAL A 19 19.27 -3.00 -11.61
N ARG A 20 18.84 -4.22 -11.93
CA ARG A 20 17.64 -4.82 -11.31
C ARG A 20 17.82 -5.00 -9.80
N LEU A 21 18.99 -5.47 -9.35
CA LEU A 21 19.28 -5.61 -7.92
C LEU A 21 19.28 -4.25 -7.22
N GLY A 22 19.90 -3.24 -7.83
CA GLY A 22 19.87 -1.86 -7.33
C GLY A 22 18.45 -1.30 -7.19
N LEU A 23 17.57 -1.60 -8.14
CA LEU A 23 16.16 -1.21 -8.07
C LEU A 23 15.38 -1.95 -6.99
N VAL A 24 15.64 -3.25 -6.79
CA VAL A 24 15.05 -4.00 -5.67
C VAL A 24 15.51 -3.41 -4.34
N LEU A 25 16.81 -3.11 -4.19
CA LEU A 25 17.35 -2.46 -2.99
C LEU A 25 16.74 -1.08 -2.77
N ALA A 26 16.62 -0.26 -3.82
CA ALA A 26 16.00 1.06 -3.74
C ALA A 26 14.53 0.97 -3.31
N PHE A 27 13.79 -0.01 -3.83
CA PHE A 27 12.42 -0.29 -3.40
C PHE A 27 12.37 -0.66 -1.91
N VAL A 28 13.23 -1.59 -1.45
CA VAL A 28 13.29 -2.01 -0.04
C VAL A 28 13.58 -0.82 0.88
N LEU A 29 14.55 0.03 0.53
CA LEU A 29 14.89 1.24 1.28
C LEU A 29 13.76 2.28 1.28
N ALA A 30 13.01 2.38 0.18
CA ALA A 30 11.87 3.29 0.11
C ALA A 30 10.70 2.81 0.98
N VAL A 31 10.35 1.53 0.92
CA VAL A 31 9.25 0.97 1.72
C VAL A 31 9.61 0.82 3.19
N SER A 32 10.88 0.65 3.56
CA SER A 32 11.30 0.59 4.97
C SER A 32 10.99 1.88 5.73
N ARG A 33 10.88 3.02 5.04
CA ARG A 33 10.46 4.30 5.64
C ARG A 33 9.01 4.30 6.14
N PHE A 34 8.17 3.37 5.68
CA PHE A 34 6.80 3.19 6.16
C PHE A 34 6.70 2.34 7.42
N TRP A 35 7.81 1.73 7.83
CA TRP A 35 7.84 0.88 9.02
C TRP A 35 7.94 1.73 10.28
N SER A 36 7.06 1.45 11.24
CA SER A 36 7.15 1.97 12.61
C SER A 36 7.48 0.83 13.58
N PRO A 37 8.34 1.06 14.59
CA PRO A 37 8.54 0.10 15.67
C PRO A 37 7.24 -0.28 16.40
N TYR A 38 6.30 0.67 16.52
CA TYR A 38 5.01 0.47 17.18
C TYR A 38 3.96 -0.09 16.22
N PHE A 39 3.70 0.59 15.11
CA PHE A 39 2.62 0.25 14.16
C PHE A 39 3.02 -0.80 13.10
N GLY A 40 4.30 -1.15 12.97
CA GLY A 40 4.77 -1.98 11.86
C GLY A 40 4.51 -1.31 10.51
N PHE A 41 3.97 -2.06 9.54
CA PHE A 41 3.67 -1.58 8.18
C PHE A 41 2.22 -1.12 7.99
N THR A 42 1.42 -0.95 9.07
CA THR A 42 -0.02 -0.63 8.94
C THR A 42 -0.30 0.71 8.25
N ALA A 43 0.70 1.56 8.08
CA ALA A 43 0.59 2.79 7.28
C ALA A 43 0.12 2.51 5.83
N PHE A 44 0.42 1.34 5.27
CA PHE A 44 -0.04 0.92 3.94
C PHE A 44 -1.54 0.60 3.87
N LEU A 45 -2.20 0.34 5.00
CA LEU A 45 -3.63 0.03 5.03
C LEU A 45 -4.49 1.26 4.72
N GLN A 46 -3.97 2.45 5.01
CA GLN A 46 -4.70 3.71 4.92
C GLN A 46 -6.02 3.67 5.70
N ALA A 47 -5.92 3.29 6.98
CA ALA A 47 -7.00 3.44 7.95
C ALA A 47 -7.12 4.92 8.35
N ASP A 48 -8.33 5.43 8.46
CA ASP A 48 -8.64 6.81 8.85
C ASP A 48 -9.37 6.87 10.21
N ALA A 49 -9.75 8.08 10.65
CA ALA A 49 -10.45 8.28 11.92
C ALA A 49 -11.75 7.47 12.01
N VAL A 50 -12.54 7.43 10.93
CA VAL A 50 -13.77 6.61 10.88
C VAL A 50 -13.42 5.11 11.00
N THR A 51 -12.22 4.70 10.58
CA THR A 51 -11.80 3.29 10.70
C THR A 51 -11.55 3.00 12.16
N ALA A 52 -10.81 3.88 12.85
CA ALA A 52 -10.49 3.76 14.26
C ALA A 52 -11.76 3.65 15.13
N GLU A 53 -12.82 4.37 14.79
CA GLU A 53 -14.11 4.34 15.50
C GLU A 53 -14.86 3.02 15.31
N ASN A 54 -14.72 2.39 14.13
CA ASN A 54 -15.47 1.19 13.73
C ASN A 54 -14.63 -0.09 13.75
N LEU A 55 -13.45 -0.08 14.38
CA LEU A 55 -12.64 -1.29 14.51
C LEU A 55 -13.41 -2.37 15.28
N PRO A 56 -13.35 -3.65 14.83
CA PRO A 56 -13.87 -4.78 15.59
C PRO A 56 -13.28 -4.81 17.00
N ALA A 57 -14.00 -5.41 17.96
CA ALA A 57 -13.54 -5.48 19.34
C ALA A 57 -12.13 -6.10 19.46
N SER A 58 -11.80 -7.07 18.61
CA SER A 58 -10.50 -7.72 18.52
C SER A 58 -9.34 -6.79 18.09
N LEU A 59 -9.63 -5.64 17.49
CA LEU A 59 -8.65 -4.68 16.97
C LEU A 59 -8.67 -3.33 17.67
N ARG A 60 -9.64 -3.05 18.54
CA ARG A 60 -9.84 -1.72 19.14
C ARG A 60 -8.57 -1.13 19.79
N ASP A 61 -7.79 -1.99 20.42
CA ASP A 61 -6.56 -1.60 21.12
C ASP A 61 -5.29 -1.90 20.30
N ALA A 62 -5.43 -2.47 19.09
CA ALA A 62 -4.30 -2.88 18.27
C ALA A 62 -3.46 -1.68 17.79
N PRO A 63 -2.13 -1.86 17.63
CA PRO A 63 -1.26 -0.84 17.04
C PRO A 63 -1.53 -0.62 15.54
N VAL A 64 -2.54 0.17 15.21
CA VAL A 64 -2.88 0.56 13.83
C VAL A 64 -2.57 2.04 13.60
N PHE A 65 -1.81 2.31 12.54
CA PHE A 65 -1.53 3.67 12.09
C PHE A 65 -2.78 4.30 11.46
N ILE A 66 -3.20 5.46 11.98
CA ILE A 66 -4.38 6.18 11.53
C ILE A 66 -3.98 7.44 10.76
N HIS A 67 -4.53 7.63 9.56
CA HIS A 67 -4.35 8.81 8.73
C HIS A 67 -5.41 9.85 9.10
N GLU A 68 -4.96 10.98 9.66
CA GLU A 68 -5.89 12.04 10.11
C GLU A 68 -6.44 12.88 8.95
N LYS A 69 -5.62 13.13 7.92
CA LYS A 69 -5.90 14.09 6.84
C LYS A 69 -6.33 13.44 5.53
N VAL A 70 -6.18 12.11 5.42
CA VAL A 70 -6.46 11.38 4.19
C VAL A 70 -7.54 10.36 4.48
N GLY A 71 -8.55 10.33 3.62
CA GLY A 71 -9.65 9.37 3.76
C GLY A 71 -9.18 7.92 3.63
N ARG A 72 -10.00 7.01 4.18
CA ARG A 72 -9.81 5.56 4.11
C ARG A 72 -9.61 5.06 2.67
N TYR A 73 -8.92 3.93 2.55
CA TYR A 73 -8.90 3.15 1.32
C TYR A 73 -9.19 1.66 1.55
N ASP A 74 -9.43 0.92 0.46
CA ASP A 74 -9.86 -0.49 0.48
C ASP A 74 -8.95 -1.42 1.29
N GLY A 75 -7.65 -1.13 1.41
CA GLY A 75 -6.69 -1.92 2.18
C GLY A 75 -7.08 -2.09 3.65
N ALA A 76 -7.66 -1.06 4.27
CA ALA A 76 -8.14 -1.11 5.65
C ALA A 76 -9.31 -2.09 5.82
N TYR A 77 -10.20 -2.19 4.84
CA TYR A 77 -11.31 -3.15 4.88
C TYR A 77 -10.82 -4.59 4.76
N TYR A 78 -9.92 -4.86 3.83
CA TYR A 78 -9.38 -6.21 3.66
C TYR A 78 -8.55 -6.67 4.86
N ALA A 79 -7.85 -5.75 5.53
CA ALA A 79 -7.15 -6.04 6.77
C ALA A 79 -8.09 -6.33 7.94
N GLN A 80 -9.26 -5.70 7.99
CA GLN A 80 -10.31 -6.04 8.96
C GLN A 80 -10.92 -7.41 8.63
N ILE A 81 -11.22 -7.72 7.36
CA ILE A 81 -11.66 -9.08 6.96
C ILE A 81 -10.63 -10.14 7.34
N ALA A 82 -9.33 -9.80 7.35
CA ALA A 82 -8.29 -10.75 7.74
C ALA A 82 -8.37 -11.22 9.20
N THR A 83 -9.10 -10.53 10.08
CA THR A 83 -9.28 -10.97 11.49
C THR A 83 -10.28 -12.09 11.65
N ASP A 84 -11.17 -12.28 10.69
CA ASP A 84 -12.01 -13.46 10.56
C ASP A 84 -12.43 -13.62 9.10
N PRO A 85 -11.62 -14.32 8.28
CA PRO A 85 -11.88 -14.47 6.86
C PRO A 85 -13.18 -15.23 6.55
N LEU A 86 -13.73 -15.97 7.51
CA LEU A 86 -15.00 -16.68 7.35
C LEU A 86 -16.21 -15.78 7.63
N LEU A 87 -16.00 -14.53 8.06
CA LEU A 87 -17.04 -13.52 8.30
C LEU A 87 -18.08 -13.97 9.32
N ARG A 88 -17.64 -14.66 10.37
CA ARG A 88 -18.49 -15.12 11.48
C ARG A 88 -18.60 -14.06 12.58
N ASP A 89 -17.61 -13.17 12.68
CA ASP A 89 -17.62 -12.03 13.59
C ASP A 89 -18.67 -10.99 13.15
N PRO A 90 -19.74 -10.76 13.94
CA PRO A 90 -20.77 -9.79 13.60
C PRO A 90 -20.24 -8.35 13.54
N ASP A 91 -19.15 -8.02 14.25
CA ASP A 91 -18.56 -6.68 14.25
C ASP A 91 -18.08 -6.28 12.85
N LEU A 92 -17.71 -7.26 12.00
CA LEU A 92 -17.28 -7.01 10.63
C LEU A 92 -18.37 -6.36 9.75
N THR A 93 -19.64 -6.56 10.08
CA THR A 93 -20.75 -5.94 9.33
C THR A 93 -20.82 -4.42 9.51
N VAL A 94 -20.32 -3.91 10.64
CA VAL A 94 -20.22 -2.48 10.95
C VAL A 94 -18.86 -1.94 10.50
N ALA A 95 -17.80 -2.74 10.68
CA ALA A 95 -16.42 -2.35 10.39
C ALA A 95 -16.13 -2.21 8.88
N VAL A 96 -16.82 -3.00 8.05
CA VAL A 96 -16.57 -3.13 6.61
C VAL A 96 -17.76 -2.64 5.79
N ASP A 97 -17.51 -1.73 4.84
CA ASP A 97 -18.52 -1.30 3.89
C ASP A 97 -18.86 -2.43 2.90
N ALA A 98 -20.15 -2.60 2.59
CA ALA A 98 -20.63 -3.59 1.61
C ALA A 98 -19.87 -4.94 1.73
N PRO A 99 -19.94 -5.64 2.88
CA PRO A 99 -19.08 -6.79 3.17
C PRO A 99 -19.20 -7.89 2.11
N GLY A 100 -20.39 -8.12 1.56
CA GLY A 100 -20.61 -9.07 0.46
C GLY A 100 -19.94 -8.69 -0.88
N TYR A 101 -19.55 -7.43 -1.07
CA TYR A 101 -18.73 -6.98 -2.20
C TYR A 101 -17.22 -7.07 -1.88
N ARG A 102 -16.79 -6.60 -0.71
CA ARG A 102 -15.37 -6.58 -0.32
C ARG A 102 -14.82 -7.98 -0.10
N ALA A 103 -15.57 -8.83 0.59
CA ALA A 103 -15.13 -10.17 0.91
C ALA A 103 -15.03 -11.09 -0.31
N ARG A 104 -15.53 -10.71 -1.49
CA ARG A 104 -15.30 -11.45 -2.74
C ARG A 104 -13.82 -11.64 -3.05
N ARG A 105 -12.97 -10.72 -2.56
CA ARG A 105 -11.52 -10.68 -2.78
C ARG A 105 -10.75 -11.26 -1.58
N ILE A 106 -11.12 -12.47 -1.15
CA ILE A 106 -10.70 -13.05 0.12
C ILE A 106 -9.23 -13.48 0.18
N LEU A 107 -8.55 -13.71 -0.95
CA LEU A 107 -7.27 -14.43 -0.97
C LEU A 107 -6.24 -13.87 0.03
N LEU A 108 -5.98 -12.56 -0.01
CA LEU A 108 -4.96 -11.95 0.85
C LEU A 108 -5.38 -11.94 2.31
N SER A 109 -6.67 -11.73 2.60
CA SER A 109 -7.19 -11.75 3.97
C SER A 109 -7.07 -13.16 4.58
N ALA A 110 -7.39 -14.20 3.81
CA ALA A 110 -7.20 -15.59 4.24
C ALA A 110 -5.71 -15.95 4.44
N LEU A 111 -4.82 -15.51 3.53
CA LEU A 111 -3.38 -15.72 3.69
C LEU A 111 -2.82 -14.98 4.91
N ALA A 112 -3.30 -13.77 5.18
CA ALA A 112 -2.92 -12.98 6.33
C ALA A 112 -3.35 -13.65 7.64
N TRP A 113 -4.57 -14.20 7.70
CA TRP A 113 -5.04 -14.98 8.83
C TRP A 113 -4.17 -16.20 9.13
N VAL A 114 -3.82 -16.97 8.10
CA VAL A 114 -2.91 -18.13 8.23
C VAL A 114 -1.52 -17.68 8.68
N ALA A 115 -0.98 -16.60 8.09
CA ALA A 115 0.32 -16.05 8.46
C ALA A 115 0.35 -15.48 9.89
N GLY A 116 -0.79 -14.96 10.37
CA GLY A 116 -1.00 -14.51 11.74
C GLY A 116 -1.29 -15.64 12.73
N GLY A 117 -1.30 -16.90 12.29
CA GLY A 117 -1.59 -18.06 13.15
C GLY A 117 -3.02 -18.09 13.71
N GLY A 118 -3.96 -17.40 13.06
CA GLY A 118 -5.33 -17.24 13.53
C GLY A 118 -5.51 -16.23 14.67
N GLU A 119 -4.53 -15.36 14.91
CA GLU A 119 -4.66 -14.25 15.86
C GLU A 119 -5.03 -12.96 15.10
N PRO A 120 -6.13 -12.25 15.44
CA PRO A 120 -6.61 -11.06 14.74
C PRO A 120 -5.58 -9.95 14.51
N VAL A 121 -4.84 -9.55 15.56
CA VAL A 121 -3.87 -8.45 15.47
C VAL A 121 -2.69 -8.84 14.59
N ALA A 122 -2.17 -10.06 14.74
CA ALA A 122 -1.12 -10.62 13.91
C ALA A 122 -1.57 -10.76 12.46
N ALA A 123 -2.82 -11.15 12.19
CA ALA A 123 -3.39 -11.23 10.85
C ALA A 123 -3.48 -9.85 10.19
N LEU A 124 -3.94 -8.82 10.90
CA LEU A 124 -3.95 -7.44 10.40
C LEU A 124 -2.53 -6.96 10.05
N HIS A 125 -1.56 -7.18 10.94
CA HIS A 125 -0.16 -6.83 10.67
C HIS A 125 0.41 -7.65 9.51
N ALA A 126 0.03 -8.92 9.38
CA ALA A 126 0.41 -9.77 8.25
C ALA A 126 -0.09 -9.19 6.93
N TYR A 127 -1.37 -8.84 6.87
CA TYR A 127 -1.98 -8.23 5.70
C TYR A 127 -1.22 -6.98 5.24
N ALA A 128 -0.82 -6.13 6.19
CA ALA A 128 -0.12 -4.88 5.92
C ALA A 128 1.21 -5.04 5.16
N TRP A 129 1.89 -6.19 5.24
CA TRP A 129 3.15 -6.43 4.53
C TRP A 129 3.04 -7.42 3.35
N LEU A 130 1.93 -8.14 3.18
CA LEU A 130 1.80 -9.17 2.13
C LEU A 130 2.12 -8.64 0.73
N ASN A 131 1.72 -7.40 0.39
CA ASN A 131 2.01 -6.82 -0.92
C ASN A 131 3.49 -6.52 -1.15
N LEU A 132 4.29 -6.33 -0.10
CA LEU A 132 5.75 -6.26 -0.22
C LEU A 132 6.31 -7.61 -0.69
N GLY A 133 5.80 -8.69 -0.11
CA GLY A 133 6.09 -10.05 -0.55
C GLY A 133 5.64 -10.31 -1.99
N CYS A 134 4.41 -9.93 -2.35
CA CYS A 134 3.91 -10.06 -3.72
C CYS A 134 4.77 -9.29 -4.72
N TRP A 135 5.24 -8.09 -4.37
CA TRP A 135 6.12 -7.29 -5.24
C TRP A 135 7.46 -7.98 -5.48
N ILE A 136 8.09 -8.53 -4.43
CA ILE A 136 9.36 -9.26 -4.54
C ILE A 136 9.19 -10.54 -5.37
N LEU A 137 8.12 -11.30 -5.12
CA LEU A 137 7.81 -12.52 -5.88
C LEU A 137 7.51 -12.20 -7.36
N LEU A 138 6.83 -11.10 -7.63
CA LEU A 138 6.59 -10.62 -8.99
C LEU A 138 7.91 -10.21 -9.66
N ALA A 139 8.80 -9.53 -8.94
CA ALA A 139 10.10 -9.13 -9.46
C ALA A 139 10.95 -10.35 -9.86
N TRP A 140 10.95 -11.39 -9.03
CA TRP A 140 11.59 -12.66 -9.32
C TRP A 140 10.93 -13.38 -10.52
N LEU A 141 9.60 -13.46 -10.54
CA LEU A 141 8.84 -14.08 -11.62
C LEU A 141 9.09 -13.38 -12.97
N LEU A 142 9.06 -12.06 -12.99
CA LEU A 142 9.36 -11.26 -14.17
C LEU A 142 10.82 -11.41 -14.60
N ALA A 143 11.76 -11.65 -13.69
CA ALA A 143 13.14 -11.95 -14.07
C ALA A 143 13.26 -13.27 -14.83
N MET A 144 12.38 -14.24 -14.59
CA MET A 144 12.27 -15.46 -15.39
C MET A 144 11.57 -15.22 -16.74
N ILE A 145 10.52 -14.39 -16.77
CA ILE A 145 9.75 -14.09 -18.01
C ILE A 145 10.56 -13.17 -18.96
N LEU A 146 11.34 -12.26 -18.39
CA LEU A 146 12.16 -11.25 -19.07
C LEU A 146 13.62 -11.38 -18.61
N PRO A 147 14.36 -12.40 -19.06
CA PRO A 147 15.74 -12.63 -18.63
C PRO A 147 16.65 -11.41 -18.86
N ALA A 148 17.62 -11.18 -17.97
CA ALA A 148 18.59 -10.09 -18.10
C ALA A 148 19.45 -10.19 -19.39
N GLY A 149 19.61 -11.41 -19.93
CA GLY A 149 20.23 -11.65 -21.24
C GLY A 149 19.46 -11.06 -22.43
N GLY A 150 18.18 -10.73 -22.26
CA GLY A 150 17.34 -10.08 -23.29
C GLY A 150 17.69 -8.62 -23.58
N GLY A 151 18.77 -8.10 -22.96
CA GLY A 151 19.26 -6.74 -23.16
C GLY A 151 18.43 -5.68 -22.42
N TRP A 152 18.71 -4.41 -22.72
CA TRP A 152 18.12 -3.27 -22.01
C TRP A 152 16.60 -3.21 -22.11
N ARG A 153 16.00 -3.70 -23.21
CA ARG A 153 14.54 -3.72 -23.40
C ARG A 153 13.85 -4.64 -22.41
N ALA A 154 14.44 -5.81 -22.11
CA ALA A 154 13.92 -6.72 -21.10
C ALA A 154 13.96 -6.09 -19.71
N THR A 155 15.05 -5.38 -19.39
CA THR A 155 15.15 -4.62 -18.14
C THR A 155 14.17 -3.45 -18.08
N ALA A 156 14.03 -2.68 -19.16
CA ALA A 156 13.07 -1.58 -19.22
C ALA A 156 11.62 -2.08 -19.05
N ALA A 157 11.25 -3.19 -19.69
CA ALA A 157 9.95 -3.82 -19.52
C ALA A 157 9.73 -4.37 -18.11
N TRP A 158 10.76 -4.99 -17.52
CA TRP A 158 10.74 -5.45 -16.13
C TRP A 158 10.50 -4.28 -15.16
N CYS A 159 11.23 -3.16 -15.33
CA CYS A 159 11.03 -1.95 -14.55
C CYS A 159 9.64 -1.35 -14.78
N GLY A 160 9.20 -1.32 -16.04
CA GLY A 160 7.91 -0.80 -16.47
C GLY A 160 6.74 -1.44 -15.75
N VAL A 161 6.80 -2.76 -15.53
CA VAL A 161 5.77 -3.49 -14.79
C VAL A 161 5.89 -3.25 -13.28
N LEU A 162 7.09 -3.35 -12.70
CA LEU A 162 7.28 -3.29 -11.26
C LEU A 162 7.08 -1.91 -10.66
N LEU A 163 7.40 -0.86 -11.41
CA LEU A 163 7.33 0.52 -10.96
C LEU A 163 6.10 1.26 -11.47
N ALA A 164 5.24 0.61 -12.27
CA ALA A 164 4.00 1.21 -12.76
C ALA A 164 3.13 1.76 -11.62
N GLY A 165 2.41 2.85 -11.91
CA GLY A 165 1.47 3.50 -11.00
C GLY A 165 0.48 2.55 -10.32
N GLY A 166 -0.06 1.59 -11.06
CA GLY A 166 -0.95 0.56 -10.51
C GLY A 166 -0.26 -0.43 -9.57
N THR A 167 0.98 -0.83 -9.88
CA THR A 167 1.75 -1.82 -9.10
C THR A 167 2.17 -1.21 -7.77
N LEU A 168 2.79 -0.03 -7.81
CA LEU A 168 3.22 0.67 -6.60
C LEU A 168 2.04 1.26 -5.83
N GLY A 169 0.96 1.67 -6.51
CA GLY A 169 -0.30 2.02 -5.86
C GLY A 169 -0.91 0.84 -5.09
N SER A 170 -0.83 -0.38 -5.63
CA SER A 170 -1.30 -1.58 -4.93
C SER A 170 -0.47 -1.89 -3.68
N VAL A 171 0.85 -1.67 -3.73
CA VAL A 171 1.71 -1.75 -2.54
C VAL A 171 1.33 -0.69 -1.52
N ARG A 172 1.28 0.58 -1.96
CA ARG A 172 1.07 1.76 -1.11
C ARG A 172 -0.25 1.74 -0.34
N LEU A 173 -1.25 1.05 -0.89
CA LEU A 173 -2.63 1.01 -0.42
C LEU A 173 -3.08 -0.41 0.00
N ALA A 174 -2.14 -1.36 0.11
CA ALA A 174 -2.40 -2.75 0.47
C ALA A 174 -3.55 -3.42 -0.33
N LEU A 175 -3.56 -3.26 -1.66
CA LEU A 175 -4.65 -3.73 -2.53
C LEU A 175 -4.41 -5.13 -3.11
N THR A 176 -5.50 -5.85 -3.37
CA THR A 176 -5.46 -7.23 -3.89
C THR A 176 -5.05 -7.36 -5.36
N ASP A 177 -5.04 -6.23 -6.08
CA ASP A 177 -4.64 -6.10 -7.49
C ASP A 177 -3.28 -6.73 -7.81
N LEU A 178 -2.28 -6.49 -6.95
CA LEU A 178 -0.92 -6.97 -7.18
C LEU A 178 -0.81 -8.49 -7.07
N ALA A 179 -1.47 -9.09 -6.07
CA ALA A 179 -1.49 -10.54 -5.92
C ALA A 179 -2.22 -11.22 -7.08
N ALA A 180 -3.33 -10.63 -7.54
CA ALA A 180 -4.04 -11.11 -8.73
C ALA A 180 -3.13 -11.06 -9.97
N MET A 181 -2.38 -9.96 -10.15
CA MET A 181 -1.44 -9.82 -11.27
C MET A 181 -0.25 -10.79 -11.18
N LEU A 182 0.30 -11.02 -9.99
CA LEU A 182 1.36 -12.02 -9.74
C LEU A 182 0.90 -13.42 -10.17
N LEU A 183 -0.30 -13.83 -9.75
CA LEU A 183 -0.86 -15.14 -10.06
C LEU A 183 -1.21 -15.26 -11.55
N LEU A 184 -1.72 -14.20 -12.17
CA LEU A 184 -1.96 -14.16 -13.62
C LEU A 184 -0.66 -14.29 -14.41
N ALA A 185 0.39 -13.56 -14.03
CA ALA A 185 1.71 -13.67 -14.65
C ALA A 185 2.28 -15.09 -14.52
N GLY A 186 2.09 -15.72 -13.36
CA GLY A 186 2.49 -17.11 -13.11
C GLY A 186 1.71 -18.09 -13.99
N GLY A 187 0.39 -17.88 -14.12
CA GLY A 187 -0.49 -18.65 -15.00
C GLY A 187 -0.07 -18.55 -16.46
N LEU A 188 0.21 -17.35 -16.96
CA LEU A 188 0.68 -17.12 -18.33
C LEU A 188 2.02 -17.84 -18.59
N LEU A 189 2.98 -17.75 -17.67
CA LEU A 189 4.24 -18.49 -17.76
C LEU A 189 4.03 -20.01 -17.77
N LEU A 190 3.09 -20.52 -16.97
CA LEU A 190 2.76 -21.95 -16.91
C LEU A 190 2.09 -22.45 -18.19
N VAL A 191 1.23 -21.64 -18.82
CA VAL A 191 0.68 -21.96 -20.15
C VAL A 191 1.79 -22.05 -21.19
N GLU A 192 2.72 -21.10 -21.21
CA GLU A 192 3.88 -21.16 -22.12
C GLU A 192 4.75 -22.40 -21.92
N ARG A 193 4.85 -22.88 -20.67
CA ARG A 193 5.58 -24.11 -20.32
C ARG A 193 4.76 -25.39 -20.51
N GLY A 194 3.59 -25.32 -21.15
CA GLY A 194 2.76 -26.50 -21.42
C GLY A 194 2.09 -27.09 -20.18
N ARG A 195 1.90 -26.31 -19.10
CA ARG A 195 1.28 -26.74 -17.83
C ARG A 195 -0.08 -26.06 -17.59
N PRO A 196 -1.10 -26.24 -18.46
CA PRO A 196 -2.34 -25.48 -18.42
C PRO A 196 -3.22 -25.74 -17.18
N ARG A 197 -3.13 -26.93 -16.58
CA ARG A 197 -3.90 -27.24 -15.35
C ARG A 197 -3.41 -26.44 -14.15
N LEU A 198 -2.08 -26.32 -13.98
CA LEU A 198 -1.50 -25.47 -12.94
C LEU A 198 -1.79 -23.99 -13.23
N ALA A 199 -1.79 -23.58 -14.51
CA ALA A 199 -2.20 -22.24 -14.87
C ALA A 199 -3.67 -21.95 -14.52
N ALA A 200 -4.57 -22.92 -14.67
CA ALA A 200 -5.97 -22.78 -14.24
C ALA A 200 -6.09 -22.66 -12.72
N ALA A 201 -5.29 -23.41 -11.94
CA ALA A 201 -5.21 -23.25 -10.50
C ALA A 201 -4.69 -21.85 -10.10
N CYS A 202 -3.62 -21.36 -10.74
CA CYS A 202 -3.14 -19.99 -10.53
C CYS A 202 -4.22 -18.95 -10.86
N LEU A 203 -4.94 -19.12 -11.97
CA LEU A 203 -6.00 -18.21 -12.38
C LEU A 203 -7.19 -18.24 -11.41
N GLY A 204 -7.54 -19.41 -10.86
CA GLY A 204 -8.60 -19.52 -9.86
C GLY A 204 -8.24 -18.84 -8.54
N LEU A 205 -6.98 -18.97 -8.09
CA LEU A 205 -6.48 -18.17 -6.96
C LEU A 205 -6.46 -16.68 -7.30
N ALA A 206 -6.08 -16.30 -8.53
CA ALA A 206 -6.11 -14.91 -8.96
C ALA A 206 -7.53 -14.33 -8.90
N GLY A 207 -8.54 -15.14 -9.26
CA GLY A 207 -9.96 -14.79 -9.14
C GLY A 207 -10.39 -14.47 -7.71
N LEU A 208 -9.87 -15.21 -6.72
CA LEU A 208 -10.11 -14.95 -5.29
C LEU A 208 -9.38 -13.69 -4.76
N ALA A 209 -8.34 -13.21 -5.45
CA ALA A 209 -7.74 -11.91 -5.16
C ALA A 209 -8.49 -10.78 -5.87
N ARG A 210 -8.89 -11.00 -7.13
CA ARG A 210 -9.65 -10.05 -7.93
C ARG A 210 -10.38 -10.79 -9.04
N GLU A 211 -11.68 -10.58 -9.10
CA GLU A 211 -12.60 -11.39 -9.90
C GLU A 211 -12.39 -11.17 -11.40
N THR A 212 -12.04 -9.92 -11.77
CA THR A 212 -11.66 -9.57 -13.15
C THR A 212 -10.42 -10.30 -13.64
N ALA A 213 -9.60 -10.89 -12.75
CA ALA A 213 -8.46 -11.71 -13.14
C ALA A 213 -8.88 -12.91 -13.99
N LEU A 214 -10.12 -13.42 -13.83
CA LEU A 214 -10.64 -14.53 -14.62
C LEU A 214 -10.72 -14.23 -16.13
N LEU A 215 -10.69 -12.97 -16.56
CA LEU A 215 -10.54 -12.63 -17.98
C LEU A 215 -9.23 -13.16 -18.58
N GLY A 216 -8.23 -13.42 -17.73
CA GLY A 216 -7.02 -14.15 -18.10
C GLY A 216 -7.30 -15.53 -18.70
N ALA A 217 -8.49 -16.12 -18.50
CA ALA A 217 -8.93 -17.37 -19.13
C ALA A 217 -8.83 -17.36 -20.66
N ALA A 218 -8.83 -16.17 -21.29
CA ALA A 218 -8.55 -16.00 -22.71
C ALA A 218 -7.22 -16.66 -23.15
N MET A 219 -6.26 -16.81 -22.24
CA MET A 219 -5.00 -17.51 -22.51
C MET A 219 -5.18 -19.00 -22.86
N PHE A 220 -6.26 -19.64 -22.42
CA PHE A 220 -6.51 -21.06 -22.69
C PHE A 220 -7.07 -21.34 -24.08
N TRP A 221 -7.67 -20.33 -24.73
CA TRP A 221 -8.29 -20.54 -26.02
C TRP A 221 -7.24 -20.70 -27.13
N PRO A 222 -7.40 -21.65 -28.06
CA PRO A 222 -6.49 -21.77 -29.20
C PRO A 222 -6.63 -20.57 -30.15
N ALA A 223 -5.56 -20.31 -30.90
CA ALA A 223 -5.50 -19.20 -31.86
C ALA A 223 -6.37 -19.44 -33.09
N ASP A 224 -6.38 -20.68 -33.57
CA ASP A 224 -7.17 -21.12 -34.71
C ASP A 224 -8.55 -21.62 -34.27
N ARG A 225 -9.47 -21.78 -35.23
CA ARG A 225 -10.79 -22.36 -34.97
C ARG A 225 -10.63 -23.71 -34.23
N PRO A 226 -11.04 -23.81 -32.96
CA PRO A 226 -10.84 -25.03 -32.20
C PRO A 226 -11.60 -26.19 -32.85
N LYS A 227 -10.92 -27.32 -33.03
CA LYS A 227 -11.63 -28.60 -33.14
C LYS A 227 -12.46 -28.80 -31.86
N LEU A 228 -13.62 -29.45 -31.95
CA LEU A 228 -14.56 -29.62 -30.84
C LEU A 228 -13.88 -30.10 -29.54
N ALA A 229 -12.98 -31.08 -29.63
CA ALA A 229 -12.20 -31.60 -28.49
C ALA A 229 -11.27 -30.55 -27.84
N ALA A 230 -10.62 -29.69 -28.64
CA ALA A 230 -9.75 -28.62 -28.14
C ALA A 230 -10.57 -27.50 -27.47
N GLY A 231 -11.76 -27.21 -28.01
CA GLY A 231 -12.73 -26.30 -27.40
C GLY A 231 -13.21 -26.81 -26.05
N ALA A 232 -13.63 -28.07 -25.97
CA ALA A 232 -14.07 -28.71 -24.73
C ALA A 232 -12.98 -28.73 -23.65
N ARG A 233 -11.73 -29.03 -24.02
CA ARG A 233 -10.59 -28.97 -23.09
C ARG A 233 -10.37 -27.55 -22.55
N SER A 234 -10.45 -26.55 -23.42
CA SER A 234 -10.29 -25.14 -23.02
C SER A 234 -11.41 -24.72 -22.08
N ALA A 235 -12.67 -25.07 -22.40
CA ALA A 235 -13.82 -24.82 -21.54
C ALA A 235 -13.66 -25.49 -20.16
N GLY A 236 -13.18 -26.73 -20.10
CA GLY A 236 -12.89 -27.41 -18.83
C GLY A 236 -11.84 -26.69 -17.98
N LEU A 237 -10.82 -26.07 -18.59
CA LEU A 237 -9.84 -25.25 -17.87
C LEU A 237 -10.44 -23.92 -17.37
N VAL A 238 -11.34 -23.31 -18.15
CA VAL A 238 -12.07 -22.11 -17.71
C VAL A 238 -12.95 -22.43 -16.50
N VAL A 239 -13.70 -23.55 -16.54
CA VAL A 239 -14.52 -24.02 -15.42
C VAL A 239 -13.66 -24.29 -14.19
N LEU A 240 -12.52 -24.98 -14.37
CA LEU A 240 -11.59 -25.24 -13.27
C LEU A 240 -11.04 -23.94 -12.64
N ALA A 241 -10.74 -22.93 -13.46
CA ALA A 241 -10.29 -21.63 -12.96
C ALA A 241 -11.41 -20.84 -12.27
N ALA A 242 -12.66 -20.92 -12.76
CA ALA A 242 -13.79 -20.21 -12.16
C ALA A 242 -14.27 -20.84 -10.84
N LEU A 243 -14.08 -22.16 -10.67
CA LEU A 243 -14.63 -22.94 -9.56
C LEU A 243 -14.36 -22.34 -8.16
N PRO A 244 -13.11 -21.94 -7.79
CA PRO A 244 -12.86 -21.40 -6.45
C PRO A 244 -13.67 -20.12 -6.18
N LEU A 245 -13.77 -19.24 -7.16
CA LEU A 245 -14.52 -17.99 -7.00
C LEU A 245 -16.02 -18.25 -6.88
N VAL A 246 -16.56 -19.15 -7.70
CA VAL A 246 -17.98 -19.52 -7.65
C VAL A 246 -18.34 -20.12 -6.29
N LEU A 247 -17.54 -21.07 -5.79
CA LEU A 247 -17.75 -21.67 -4.47
C LEU A 247 -17.70 -20.62 -3.36
N TRP A 248 -16.74 -19.70 -3.42
CA TRP A 248 -16.62 -18.62 -2.45
C TRP A 248 -17.79 -17.64 -2.50
N TRP A 249 -18.23 -17.25 -3.70
CA TRP A 249 -19.38 -16.36 -3.86
C TRP A 249 -20.68 -17.00 -3.37
N SER A 250 -20.88 -18.30 -3.62
CA SER A 250 -22.01 -19.04 -3.05
C SER A 250 -21.99 -19.03 -1.53
N TYR A 251 -20.81 -19.20 -0.92
CA TYR A 251 -20.64 -19.06 0.53
C TYR A 251 -20.97 -17.66 1.03
N LEU A 252 -20.48 -16.61 0.36
CA LEU A 252 -20.78 -15.22 0.72
C LEU A 252 -22.27 -14.90 0.63
N HIS A 253 -22.93 -15.37 -0.43
CA HIS A 253 -24.36 -15.17 -0.61
C HIS A 253 -25.18 -15.80 0.53
N TRP A 254 -24.76 -16.98 1.00
CA TRP A 254 -25.40 -17.63 2.14
C TRP A 254 -25.07 -16.91 3.47
N THR A 255 -23.84 -16.47 3.66
CA THR A 255 -23.37 -15.94 4.96
C THR A 255 -23.75 -14.48 5.18
N VAL A 256 -23.63 -13.63 4.16
CA VAL A 256 -23.77 -12.17 4.25
C VAL A 256 -24.96 -11.64 3.44
N GLY A 257 -25.50 -12.45 2.52
CA GLY A 257 -26.60 -12.06 1.64
C GLY A 257 -26.13 -11.51 0.28
N ALA A 258 -27.09 -11.09 -0.54
CA ALA A 258 -26.81 -10.42 -1.81
C ALA A 258 -26.24 -9.01 -1.58
N SER A 259 -25.42 -8.53 -2.50
CA SER A 259 -24.84 -7.19 -2.47
C SER A 259 -25.21 -6.43 -3.74
N ASP A 260 -25.86 -5.27 -3.57
CA ASP A 260 -26.26 -4.38 -4.67
C ASP A 260 -25.13 -3.45 -5.17
N ALA A 261 -23.94 -3.55 -4.57
CA ALA A 261 -22.77 -2.78 -5.00
C ALA A 261 -22.34 -3.15 -6.43
N GLY A 262 -22.23 -2.14 -7.30
CA GLY A 262 -21.62 -2.28 -8.63
C GLY A 262 -22.40 -1.69 -9.82
N SER A 263 -23.51 -0.99 -9.59
CA SER A 263 -24.33 -0.38 -10.65
C SER A 263 -23.59 0.61 -11.57
N ARG A 264 -22.49 1.21 -11.10
CA ARG A 264 -21.64 2.14 -11.87
C ARG A 264 -20.34 1.52 -12.42
N ASN A 265 -20.20 0.20 -12.36
CA ASN A 265 -18.97 -0.49 -12.79
C ASN A 265 -18.83 -0.61 -14.31
N PHE A 266 -19.92 -0.54 -15.06
CA PHE A 266 -19.93 -0.67 -16.52
C PHE A 266 -20.65 0.51 -17.18
N SER A 267 -20.21 0.88 -18.36
CA SER A 267 -20.81 1.95 -19.18
C SER A 267 -20.75 1.59 -20.66
N LEU A 268 -21.22 2.51 -21.51
CA LEU A 268 -21.09 2.37 -22.95
C LEU A 268 -19.61 2.23 -23.34
N PRO A 269 -19.28 1.43 -24.38
CA PRO A 269 -17.91 1.27 -24.84
C PRO A 269 -17.21 2.61 -25.08
N LEU A 270 -15.99 2.73 -24.57
CA LEU A 270 -15.08 3.88 -24.59
C LEU A 270 -15.55 5.12 -23.82
N SER A 271 -16.77 5.15 -23.25
CA SER A 271 -17.29 6.36 -22.60
C SER A 271 -16.44 6.76 -21.39
N GLY A 272 -16.18 5.83 -20.45
CA GLY A 272 -15.36 6.12 -19.27
C GLY A 272 -13.92 6.50 -19.59
N TRP A 273 -13.36 5.94 -20.68
CA TRP A 273 -12.01 6.27 -21.15
C TRP A 273 -11.97 7.71 -21.71
N LEU A 274 -12.97 8.12 -22.50
CA LEU A 274 -13.10 9.48 -23.04
C LEU A 274 -13.43 10.50 -21.95
N GLU A 275 -14.32 10.14 -21.02
CA GLU A 275 -14.64 10.95 -19.83
C GLU A 275 -13.38 11.21 -19.01
N LYS A 276 -12.49 10.21 -18.86
CA LYS A 276 -11.23 10.41 -18.14
C LYS A 276 -10.34 11.47 -18.80
N TRP A 277 -10.20 11.43 -20.13
CA TRP A 277 -9.43 12.45 -20.85
C TRP A 277 -10.05 13.84 -20.68
N THR A 278 -11.38 13.93 -20.77
CA THR A 278 -12.12 15.18 -20.54
C THR A 278 -11.93 15.69 -19.11
N GLU A 279 -11.97 14.80 -18.11
CA GLU A 279 -11.71 15.12 -16.71
C GLU A 279 -10.30 15.68 -16.53
N LEU A 280 -9.28 15.03 -17.08
CA LEU A 280 -7.89 15.49 -16.98
C LEU A 280 -7.69 16.87 -17.64
N TRP A 281 -8.30 17.11 -18.79
CA TRP A 281 -8.29 18.44 -19.42
C TRP A 281 -8.97 19.49 -18.54
N ARG A 282 -10.15 19.20 -17.99
CA ARG A 282 -10.89 20.13 -17.11
C ARG A 282 -10.12 20.45 -15.83
N LEU A 283 -9.48 19.45 -15.23
CA LEU A 283 -8.70 19.59 -14.00
C LEU A 283 -7.37 20.29 -14.24
N THR A 284 -6.89 20.35 -15.49
CA THR A 284 -5.72 21.12 -15.89
C THR A 284 -6.03 22.62 -15.76
N GLY A 285 -5.66 23.21 -14.63
CA GLY A 285 -5.84 24.64 -14.34
C GLY A 285 -6.87 24.94 -13.24
N THR A 286 -7.67 23.96 -12.82
CA THR A 286 -8.66 24.12 -11.75
C THR A 286 -8.29 23.37 -10.47
N GLU A 287 -7.62 22.22 -10.60
CA GLU A 287 -7.19 21.42 -9.46
C GLU A 287 -5.98 22.06 -8.77
N GLN A 288 -6.06 22.24 -7.45
CA GLN A 288 -4.98 22.85 -6.67
C GLN A 288 -3.78 21.90 -6.59
N ASN A 289 -4.03 20.59 -6.47
CA ASN A 289 -2.98 19.59 -6.45
C ASN A 289 -2.53 19.21 -7.86
N ARG A 290 -1.65 20.04 -8.44
CA ARG A 290 -1.08 19.82 -9.78
C ARG A 290 -0.36 18.48 -9.93
N GLY A 291 0.20 17.93 -8.84
CA GLY A 291 0.88 16.63 -8.86
C GLY A 291 -0.06 15.47 -9.17
N LEU A 292 -1.28 15.50 -8.60
CA LEU A 292 -2.31 14.48 -8.86
C LEU A 292 -2.79 14.51 -10.32
N VAL A 293 -3.01 15.70 -10.89
CA VAL A 293 -3.38 15.85 -12.30
C VAL A 293 -2.26 15.34 -13.22
N PHE A 294 -1.01 15.73 -12.94
CA PHE A 294 0.15 15.29 -13.71
C PHE A 294 0.30 13.76 -13.70
N ARG A 295 0.10 13.12 -12.54
CA ARG A 295 0.07 11.66 -12.44
C ARG A 295 -1.06 11.05 -13.28
N GLY A 296 -2.26 11.64 -13.24
CA GLY A 296 -3.39 11.21 -14.06
C GLY A 296 -3.07 11.23 -15.56
N TRP A 297 -2.40 12.28 -16.04
CA TRP A 297 -1.90 12.36 -17.41
C TRP A 297 -0.90 11.25 -17.75
N LEU A 298 0.10 11.02 -16.90
CA LEU A 298 1.10 9.96 -17.11
C LEU A 298 0.45 8.57 -17.19
N ASP A 299 -0.47 8.27 -16.28
CA ASP A 299 -1.19 7.00 -16.23
C ASP A 299 -2.13 6.84 -17.45
N GLY A 300 -2.83 7.90 -17.83
CA GLY A 300 -3.74 7.91 -18.99
C GLY A 300 -3.02 7.71 -20.33
N VAL A 301 -1.91 8.42 -20.55
CA VAL A 301 -1.07 8.25 -21.75
C VAL A 301 -0.48 6.84 -21.79
N ALA A 302 0.09 6.37 -20.68
CA ALA A 302 0.70 5.04 -20.62
C ALA A 302 -0.31 3.95 -20.97
N LEU A 303 -1.47 3.92 -20.31
CA LEU A 303 -2.49 2.91 -20.56
C LEU A 303 -3.02 2.95 -21.99
N THR A 304 -3.25 4.16 -22.53
CA THR A 304 -3.73 4.33 -23.92
C THR A 304 -2.70 3.80 -24.91
N MET A 305 -1.41 4.09 -24.71
CA MET A 305 -0.38 3.57 -25.60
C MET A 305 -0.20 2.06 -25.47
N GLN A 306 -0.34 1.50 -24.27
CA GLN A 306 -0.32 0.04 -24.06
C GLN A 306 -1.48 -0.64 -24.81
N ALA A 307 -2.69 -0.08 -24.72
CA ALA A 307 -3.87 -0.59 -25.42
C ALA A 307 -3.70 -0.51 -26.95
N VAL A 308 -3.28 0.65 -27.47
CA VAL A 308 -3.00 0.84 -28.90
C VAL A 308 -1.94 -0.15 -29.39
N PHE A 309 -0.89 -0.39 -28.60
CA PHE A 309 0.13 -1.38 -28.95
C PHE A 309 -0.46 -2.79 -29.11
N LEU A 310 -1.28 -3.25 -28.15
CA LEU A 310 -1.91 -4.57 -28.21
C LEU A 310 -2.88 -4.70 -29.39
N VAL A 311 -3.63 -3.63 -29.70
CA VAL A 311 -4.53 -3.61 -30.87
C VAL A 311 -3.74 -3.64 -32.18
N LYS A 312 -2.66 -2.85 -32.28
CA LYS A 312 -1.84 -2.72 -33.48
C LYS A 312 -1.02 -3.98 -33.76
N PHE A 313 -0.36 -4.53 -32.74
CA PHE A 313 0.53 -5.68 -32.88
C PHE A 313 -0.18 -6.97 -32.51
N ARG A 314 -1.16 -7.34 -33.35
CA ARG A 314 -1.96 -8.56 -33.17
C ARG A 314 -1.09 -9.81 -33.11
N ASP A 315 -1.42 -10.68 -32.15
CA ASP A 315 -0.75 -11.97 -31.96
C ASP A 315 -1.70 -13.03 -31.38
N PRO A 316 -2.72 -13.49 -32.14
CA PRO A 316 -3.69 -14.46 -31.62
C PRO A 316 -3.05 -15.77 -31.14
N ALA A 317 -1.85 -16.11 -31.63
CA ALA A 317 -1.05 -17.26 -31.20
C ALA A 317 -0.53 -17.10 -29.76
N SER A 318 -0.17 -15.89 -29.36
CA SER A 318 0.39 -15.61 -28.05
C SER A 318 -0.67 -15.62 -26.93
N PRO A 319 -0.51 -16.43 -25.87
CA PRO A 319 -1.39 -16.39 -24.70
C PRO A 319 -1.35 -15.03 -23.99
N TRP A 320 -0.19 -14.36 -23.99
CA TRP A 320 -0.04 -13.01 -23.44
C TRP A 320 -0.88 -11.98 -24.18
N TRP A 321 -0.95 -12.07 -25.51
CA TRP A 321 -1.76 -11.16 -26.30
C TRP A 321 -3.25 -11.40 -26.07
N ARG A 322 -3.71 -12.66 -26.04
CA ARG A 322 -5.11 -13.00 -25.76
C ARG A 322 -5.56 -12.51 -24.39
N ALA A 323 -4.75 -12.70 -23.36
CA ALA A 323 -5.04 -12.14 -22.04
C ALA A 323 -5.03 -10.60 -22.09
N GLY A 324 -3.98 -9.98 -22.63
CA GLY A 324 -3.86 -8.52 -22.72
C GLY A 324 -5.04 -7.86 -23.44
N ILE A 325 -5.45 -8.37 -24.60
CA ILE A 325 -6.57 -7.81 -25.37
C ILE A 325 -7.91 -7.99 -24.65
N ALA A 326 -8.11 -9.08 -23.90
CA ALA A 326 -9.32 -9.25 -23.07
C ALA A 326 -9.44 -8.15 -22.00
N PHE A 327 -8.32 -7.74 -21.39
CA PHE A 327 -8.31 -6.62 -20.45
C PHE A 327 -8.44 -5.24 -21.13
N VAL A 328 -7.97 -5.08 -22.37
CA VAL A 328 -8.26 -3.87 -23.17
C VAL A 328 -9.76 -3.77 -23.44
N VAL A 329 -10.41 -4.88 -23.80
CA VAL A 329 -11.87 -4.94 -23.99
C VAL A 329 -12.59 -4.62 -22.69
N LEU A 330 -12.16 -5.19 -21.55
CA LEU A 330 -12.71 -4.80 -20.25
C LEU A 330 -12.59 -3.30 -20.04
N GLY A 331 -11.38 -2.74 -20.18
CA GLY A 331 -11.14 -1.30 -20.02
C GLY A 331 -12.06 -0.44 -20.89
N SER A 332 -12.39 -0.89 -22.10
CA SER A 332 -13.32 -0.16 -22.96
C SER A 332 -14.74 -0.08 -22.41
N VAL A 333 -15.20 -1.03 -21.59
CA VAL A 333 -16.59 -1.04 -21.05
C VAL A 333 -16.68 -0.68 -19.58
N LEU A 334 -15.56 -0.38 -18.91
CA LEU A 334 -15.56 0.03 -17.51
C LEU A 334 -16.19 1.41 -17.35
N GLY A 335 -17.05 1.51 -16.34
CA GLY A 335 -17.80 2.72 -16.01
C GLY A 335 -17.08 3.66 -15.04
N PRO A 336 -17.78 4.73 -14.62
CA PRO A 336 -17.17 5.83 -13.88
C PRO A 336 -16.51 5.41 -12.56
N SER A 337 -17.02 4.40 -11.85
CA SER A 337 -16.42 3.92 -10.60
C SER A 337 -14.97 3.44 -10.74
N VAL A 338 -14.51 3.15 -11.95
CA VAL A 338 -13.10 2.79 -12.21
C VAL A 338 -12.28 3.96 -12.74
N TRP A 339 -12.89 4.84 -13.53
CA TRP A 339 -12.19 5.93 -14.24
C TRP A 339 -12.09 7.23 -13.43
N GLU A 340 -13.11 7.55 -12.62
CA GLU A 340 -13.22 8.80 -11.85
C GLU A 340 -12.06 8.97 -10.84
N GLY A 341 -11.71 10.23 -10.56
CA GLY A 341 -10.81 10.61 -9.46
C GLY A 341 -9.33 10.64 -9.82
N LEU A 342 -8.52 11.24 -8.94
CA LEU A 342 -7.08 11.39 -9.12
C LEU A 342 -6.30 10.79 -7.94
N PRO A 343 -5.59 9.66 -8.12
CA PRO A 343 -5.58 8.78 -9.29
C PRO A 343 -6.85 7.90 -9.34
N GLY A 344 -7.33 7.61 -10.55
CA GLY A 344 -8.45 6.68 -10.74
C GLY A 344 -8.03 5.22 -10.53
N ALA A 345 -8.98 4.33 -10.29
CA ALA A 345 -8.70 2.91 -10.08
C ALA A 345 -8.24 2.17 -11.36
N TYR A 346 -8.49 2.72 -12.54
CA TYR A 346 -8.14 2.08 -13.83
C TYR A 346 -6.68 1.61 -13.92
N ALA A 347 -5.71 2.38 -13.39
CA ALA A 347 -4.30 2.03 -13.45
C ALA A 347 -3.97 0.72 -12.71
N ARG A 348 -4.72 0.40 -11.64
CA ARG A 348 -4.60 -0.86 -10.90
C ARG A 348 -5.47 -1.97 -11.50
N VAL A 349 -6.71 -1.66 -11.88
CA VAL A 349 -7.65 -2.64 -12.49
C VAL A 349 -7.09 -3.23 -13.79
N LEU A 350 -6.40 -2.40 -14.59
CA LEU A 350 -5.87 -2.76 -15.90
C LEU A 350 -4.37 -3.08 -15.88
N LEU A 351 -3.79 -3.37 -14.70
CA LEU A 351 -2.42 -3.87 -14.59
C LEU A 351 -2.07 -5.03 -15.54
N PRO A 352 -2.98 -5.98 -15.83
CA PRO A 352 -2.73 -7.00 -16.84
C PRO A 352 -2.40 -6.46 -18.24
N VAL A 353 -2.94 -5.30 -18.62
CA VAL A 353 -2.60 -4.61 -19.88
C VAL A 353 -1.13 -4.17 -19.84
N THR A 354 -0.70 -3.53 -18.75
CA THR A 354 0.70 -3.12 -18.54
C THR A 354 1.66 -4.30 -18.56
N LEU A 355 1.30 -5.41 -17.91
CA LEU A 355 2.07 -6.65 -17.91
C LEU A 355 2.24 -7.22 -19.32
N CYS A 356 1.13 -7.45 -20.02
CA CYS A 356 1.14 -8.08 -21.35
C CYS A 356 1.83 -7.18 -22.38
N PHE A 357 1.58 -5.86 -22.33
CA PHE A 357 2.28 -4.88 -23.15
C PHE A 357 3.80 -4.99 -22.99
N ASN A 358 4.31 -4.92 -21.75
CA ASN A 358 5.75 -4.89 -21.51
C ASN A 358 6.44 -6.19 -21.93
N VAL A 359 5.80 -7.34 -21.68
CA VAL A 359 6.31 -8.65 -22.12
C VAL A 359 6.39 -8.74 -23.64
N LEU A 360 5.30 -8.37 -24.34
CA LEU A 360 5.25 -8.42 -25.80
C LEU A 360 6.17 -7.39 -26.45
N ALA A 361 6.22 -6.16 -25.93
CA ALA A 361 7.09 -5.09 -26.43
C ALA A 361 8.58 -5.46 -26.32
N ALA A 362 8.99 -6.07 -25.20
CA ALA A 362 10.36 -6.55 -25.04
C ALA A 362 10.69 -7.69 -26.01
N ARG A 363 9.83 -8.71 -26.10
CA ARG A 363 10.04 -9.89 -26.96
C ARG A 363 10.03 -9.54 -28.45
N ARG A 364 9.17 -8.60 -28.87
CA ARG A 364 9.13 -8.06 -30.24
C ARG A 364 10.24 -7.05 -30.54
N ARG A 365 11.07 -6.70 -29.55
CA ARG A 365 12.11 -5.66 -29.65
C ARG A 365 11.54 -4.33 -30.15
N ALA A 366 10.39 -3.92 -29.63
CA ALA A 366 9.69 -2.72 -30.05
C ALA A 366 10.59 -1.47 -30.05
N ALA A 367 10.19 -0.47 -30.85
CA ALA A 367 10.85 0.82 -30.86
C ALA A 367 10.86 1.46 -29.47
N VAL A 368 11.90 2.23 -29.17
CA VAL A 368 12.12 2.87 -27.86
C VAL A 368 10.90 3.70 -27.44
N LEU A 369 10.28 4.41 -28.39
CA LEU A 369 9.13 5.26 -28.14
C LEU A 369 7.94 4.51 -27.51
N TRP A 370 7.69 3.25 -27.91
CA TRP A 370 6.65 2.43 -27.28
C TRP A 370 6.95 2.20 -25.81
N LEU A 371 8.19 1.79 -25.50
CA LEU A 371 8.60 1.52 -24.12
C LEU A 371 8.61 2.79 -23.27
N LEU A 372 8.92 3.96 -23.84
CA LEU A 372 8.87 5.23 -23.13
C LEU A 372 7.43 5.63 -22.81
N LEU A 373 6.59 5.77 -23.84
CA LEU A 373 5.22 6.24 -23.65
C LEU A 373 4.37 5.25 -22.86
N GLY A 374 4.50 3.95 -23.17
CA GLY A 374 3.77 2.88 -22.49
C GLY A 374 4.20 2.65 -21.03
N ASN A 375 5.28 3.27 -20.55
CA ASN A 375 5.73 3.17 -19.16
C ASN A 375 5.82 4.52 -18.45
N LEU A 376 5.16 5.57 -18.95
CA LEU A 376 5.11 6.87 -18.27
C LEU A 376 4.54 6.78 -16.84
N SER A 377 3.65 5.82 -16.59
CA SER A 377 3.10 5.53 -15.26
C SER A 377 4.16 5.16 -14.21
N VAL A 378 5.38 4.78 -14.62
CA VAL A 378 6.50 4.54 -13.71
C VAL A 378 6.81 5.77 -12.86
N VAL A 379 6.74 6.96 -13.45
CA VAL A 379 7.01 8.22 -12.73
C VAL A 379 5.98 8.44 -11.62
N GLY A 380 4.69 8.24 -11.94
CA GLY A 380 3.60 8.33 -10.97
C GLY A 380 3.68 7.25 -9.87
N GLY A 381 4.12 6.04 -10.22
CA GLY A 381 4.34 4.96 -9.26
C GLY A 381 5.45 5.28 -8.27
N VAL A 382 6.63 5.70 -8.76
CA VAL A 382 7.78 6.05 -7.90
C VAL A 382 7.43 7.22 -6.98
N TRP A 383 6.74 8.24 -7.50
CA TRP A 383 6.25 9.36 -6.69
C TRP A 383 5.36 8.85 -5.54
N SER A 384 4.44 7.93 -5.80
CA SER A 384 3.49 7.43 -4.79
C SER A 384 4.12 6.73 -3.58
N ILE A 385 5.33 6.18 -3.74
CA ILE A 385 6.10 5.56 -2.64
C ILE A 385 7.07 6.56 -2.00
N ALA A 386 7.46 7.62 -2.71
CA ALA A 386 8.36 8.63 -2.15
C ALA A 386 7.71 9.41 -1.00
N GLU A 387 6.39 9.58 -1.05
CA GLU A 387 5.58 10.26 -0.03
C GLU A 387 5.19 9.29 1.10
N VAL A 388 5.92 9.40 2.22
CA VAL A 388 5.61 8.69 3.46
C VAL A 388 4.61 9.52 4.26
N PRO A 389 3.52 8.92 4.77
CA PRO A 389 2.60 9.60 5.67
C PRO A 389 3.35 10.26 6.83
N GLY A 390 3.15 11.57 6.97
CA GLY A 390 3.59 12.26 8.17
C GLY A 390 2.72 11.84 9.36
N ALA A 391 3.34 11.65 10.52
CA ALA A 391 2.66 11.61 11.81
C ALA A 391 3.05 12.90 12.55
N PRO A 392 2.38 14.03 12.26
CA PRO A 392 2.87 15.36 12.63
C PRO A 392 3.04 15.53 14.14
N HIS A 393 2.29 14.78 14.94
CA HIS A 393 2.33 14.83 16.40
C HIS A 393 3.05 13.64 17.04
N GLN A 394 3.65 12.74 16.26
CA GLN A 394 4.41 11.62 16.82
C GLN A 394 5.87 12.03 17.07
N LEU A 395 6.33 11.96 18.31
CA LEU A 395 7.72 12.27 18.67
C LEU A 395 8.61 11.02 18.72
N THR A 396 8.09 9.93 19.29
CA THR A 396 8.84 8.68 19.44
C THR A 396 7.99 7.48 19.02
N ALA A 397 8.58 6.50 18.35
CA ALA A 397 8.08 5.14 18.31
C ALA A 397 9.28 4.20 18.49
N ALA A 398 9.21 3.28 19.44
CA ALA A 398 10.36 2.44 19.80
C ALA A 398 9.92 1.11 20.41
N ARG A 399 10.91 0.25 20.68
CA ARG A 399 10.74 -1.03 21.39
C ARG A 399 11.76 -1.13 22.51
N ASN A 400 11.33 -1.57 23.68
CA ASN A 400 12.20 -1.93 24.80
C ASN A 400 11.62 -3.13 25.56
N GLY A 401 12.43 -4.12 25.93
CA GLY A 401 12.00 -5.23 26.80
C GLY A 401 10.75 -6.00 26.35
N GLY A 402 10.52 -6.13 25.03
CA GLY A 402 9.31 -6.75 24.46
C GLY A 402 8.09 -5.83 24.39
N LEU A 403 8.15 -4.64 25.01
CA LEU A 403 7.16 -3.58 24.91
C LEU A 403 7.44 -2.72 23.68
N ARG A 404 6.39 -2.39 22.94
CA ARG A 404 6.40 -1.37 21.89
C ARG A 404 5.71 -0.15 22.45
N TYR A 405 6.20 1.04 22.16
CA TYR A 405 5.53 2.26 22.59
C TYR A 405 5.66 3.39 21.58
N VAL A 406 4.71 4.32 21.65
CA VAL A 406 4.67 5.55 20.87
C VAL A 406 4.34 6.73 21.79
N LEU A 407 5.00 7.86 21.56
CA LEU A 407 4.73 9.14 22.22
C LEU A 407 4.16 10.11 21.19
N GLU A 408 2.98 10.64 21.47
CA GLU A 408 2.24 11.59 20.64
C GLU A 408 1.91 12.86 21.43
N THR A 409 1.94 14.01 20.76
CA THR A 409 1.56 15.31 21.32
C THR A 409 0.10 15.65 21.00
N ASP A 410 -0.57 16.44 21.84
CA ASP A 410 -1.87 17.02 21.50
C ASP A 410 -1.77 18.27 20.60
N ALA A 411 -2.92 18.86 20.27
CA ALA A 411 -3.00 20.04 19.41
C ALA A 411 -2.42 21.33 20.02
N ARG A 412 -2.04 21.36 21.30
CA ARG A 412 -1.36 22.50 21.94
C ARG A 412 0.14 22.53 21.65
N TRP A 413 0.67 21.46 21.07
CA TRP A 413 2.04 21.40 20.58
C TRP A 413 2.09 21.81 19.10
N SER A 414 3.23 22.37 18.70
CA SER A 414 3.59 22.52 17.29
C SER A 414 3.66 21.16 16.61
N VAL A 415 3.59 21.17 15.28
CA VAL A 415 3.99 20.00 14.49
C VAL A 415 5.44 19.64 14.85
N ALA A 416 5.70 18.34 14.96
CA ALA A 416 7.02 17.81 15.25
C ALA A 416 8.00 18.22 14.15
N GLU A 417 9.06 18.88 14.57
CA GLU A 417 10.23 19.27 13.78
C GLU A 417 11.28 18.17 13.90
N TRP A 418 12.19 18.09 12.92
CA TRP A 418 13.25 17.09 12.94
C TRP A 418 14.51 17.59 12.25
N ASN A 419 15.64 17.03 12.66
CA ASN A 419 16.91 17.08 11.93
C ASN A 419 17.50 15.66 11.86
N SER A 420 18.79 15.51 11.55
CA SER A 420 19.44 14.20 11.47
C SER A 420 19.58 13.47 12.82
N GLU A 421 19.42 14.18 13.94
CA GLU A 421 19.74 13.70 15.28
C GLU A 421 18.51 13.67 16.21
N TYR A 422 17.62 14.66 16.09
CA TYR A 422 16.48 14.84 16.99
C TYR A 422 15.17 15.02 16.23
N ARG A 423 14.07 14.67 16.90
CA ARG A 423 12.70 15.04 16.54
C ARG A 423 12.05 15.66 17.76
N TRP A 424 11.52 16.88 17.66
CA TRP A 424 10.95 17.59 18.81
C TRP A 424 9.69 18.36 18.44
N ALA A 425 8.89 18.73 19.43
CA ALA A 425 7.78 19.66 19.28
C ALA A 425 7.80 20.69 20.41
N TRP A 426 7.31 21.90 20.14
CA TRP A 426 7.21 22.99 21.10
C TRP A 426 5.78 23.18 21.59
N CYS A 427 5.59 23.47 22.86
CA CYS A 427 4.37 24.06 23.40
C CYS A 427 4.68 25.42 24.04
N ALA A 428 3.66 26.26 24.20
CA ALA A 428 3.79 27.56 24.85
C ALA A 428 4.00 27.39 26.37
N GLU A 429 2.92 27.14 27.10
CA GLU A 429 2.93 27.05 28.58
C GLU A 429 2.44 25.67 29.05
N ALA A 430 1.55 25.03 28.29
CA ALA A 430 1.06 23.71 28.60
C ALA A 430 0.80 22.88 27.33
N GLY A 431 0.97 21.57 27.45
CA GLY A 431 0.73 20.64 26.35
C GLY A 431 0.55 19.20 26.83
N GLY A 432 -0.37 18.48 26.21
CA GLY A 432 -0.63 17.08 26.51
C GLY A 432 0.31 16.15 25.76
N LEU A 433 0.83 15.15 26.46
CA LEU A 433 1.60 14.05 25.89
C LEU A 433 0.83 12.75 26.13
N ARG A 434 0.70 11.94 25.08
CA ARG A 434 0.06 10.63 25.13
C ARG A 434 1.07 9.56 24.80
N VAL A 435 1.27 8.65 25.74
CA VAL A 435 2.06 7.44 25.53
C VAL A 435 1.10 6.27 25.33
N ARG A 436 1.32 5.48 24.28
CA ARG A 436 0.62 4.21 24.07
C ARG A 436 1.63 3.09 24.05
N THR A 437 1.27 1.95 24.65
CA THR A 437 2.13 0.80 24.82
C THR A 437 1.44 -0.48 24.34
N TRP A 438 2.21 -1.41 23.79
CA TRP A 438 1.72 -2.72 23.35
C TRP A 438 2.78 -3.81 23.56
N PRO A 439 2.42 -4.99 24.11
CA PRO A 439 1.13 -5.33 24.69
C PRO A 439 0.82 -4.49 25.94
N HIS A 440 -0.44 -4.46 26.37
CA HIS A 440 -0.84 -3.67 27.53
C HIS A 440 -0.11 -4.16 28.79
N ARG A 441 0.52 -3.22 29.50
CA ARG A 441 1.04 -3.41 30.86
C ARG A 441 0.22 -2.57 31.83
N PRO A 442 0.15 -2.94 33.12
CA PRO A 442 -0.56 -2.17 34.13
C PRO A 442 0.15 -0.87 34.49
N THR A 443 1.48 -0.86 34.39
CA THR A 443 2.33 0.27 34.76
C THR A 443 3.49 0.44 33.78
N VAL A 444 4.08 1.63 33.76
CA VAL A 444 5.30 1.92 32.99
C VAL A 444 6.15 2.95 33.72
N ARG A 445 7.47 2.79 33.66
CA ARG A 445 8.43 3.82 34.02
C ARG A 445 8.91 4.50 32.74
N LEU A 446 8.81 5.82 32.71
CA LEU A 446 9.07 6.63 31.52
C LEU A 446 10.12 7.69 31.84
N GLU A 447 11.01 7.92 30.89
CA GLU A 447 11.84 9.11 30.88
C GLU A 447 11.47 9.98 29.69
N LEU A 448 11.45 11.29 29.91
CA LEU A 448 11.14 12.30 28.90
C LEU A 448 12.37 13.15 28.67
N GLU A 449 12.68 13.45 27.41
CA GLU A 449 13.74 14.40 27.07
C GLU A 449 13.12 15.77 26.82
N LEU A 450 13.39 16.73 27.70
CA LEU A 450 12.78 18.05 27.70
C LEU A 450 13.83 19.16 27.57
N ARG A 451 13.38 20.32 27.07
CA ARG A 451 14.18 21.54 26.95
C ARG A 451 13.30 22.78 27.07
N GLY A 452 13.68 23.74 27.89
CA GLY A 452 13.08 25.07 27.87
C GLY A 452 13.71 25.96 26.80
N VAL A 453 12.96 26.92 26.25
CA VAL A 453 13.55 28.03 25.44
C VAL A 453 14.56 28.81 26.29
N THR A 454 14.20 29.00 27.55
CA THR A 454 15.06 29.46 28.65
C THR A 454 14.92 28.49 29.82
N PRO A 455 15.92 28.39 30.72
CA PRO A 455 15.85 27.51 31.87
C PRO A 455 14.64 27.84 32.74
N ARG A 456 13.71 26.90 32.87
CA ARG A 456 12.38 27.14 33.45
C ARG A 456 11.86 25.99 34.30
N ASP A 457 10.96 26.31 35.21
CA ASP A 457 10.25 25.31 36.02
C ASP A 457 9.18 24.59 35.19
N VAL A 458 9.12 23.27 35.34
CA VAL A 458 8.17 22.41 34.63
C VAL A 458 7.54 21.43 35.62
N GLU A 459 6.25 21.24 35.48
CA GLU A 459 5.47 20.22 36.18
C GLU A 459 4.91 19.22 35.16
N VAL A 460 5.01 17.94 35.50
CA VAL A 460 4.36 16.85 34.76
C VAL A 460 3.18 16.36 35.58
N TRP A 461 2.01 16.42 34.98
CA TRP A 461 0.74 16.05 35.59
C TRP A 461 0.23 14.74 34.99
N HIS A 462 -0.36 13.89 35.83
CA HIS A 462 -1.08 12.69 35.44
C HIS A 462 -2.31 12.52 36.32
N ALA A 463 -3.49 12.27 35.72
CA ALA A 463 -4.76 12.13 36.43
C ALA A 463 -5.04 13.25 37.46
N GLY A 464 -4.68 14.49 37.11
CA GLY A 464 -4.88 15.67 37.97
C GLY A 464 -3.91 15.81 39.13
N ARG A 465 -2.83 15.02 39.19
CA ARG A 465 -1.77 15.10 40.21
C ARG A 465 -0.41 15.39 39.58
N VAL A 466 0.40 16.18 40.26
CA VAL A 466 1.82 16.39 39.89
C VAL A 466 2.58 15.11 40.19
N VAL A 467 3.15 14.49 39.17
CA VAL A 467 3.98 13.28 39.30
C VAL A 467 5.47 13.57 39.23
N TRP A 468 5.82 14.74 38.71
CA TRP A 468 7.18 15.27 38.70
C TRP A 468 7.15 16.80 38.64
N SER A 469 8.08 17.46 39.33
CA SER A 469 8.30 18.89 39.26
C SER A 469 9.79 19.18 39.36
N GLY A 470 10.30 20.10 38.55
CA GLY A 470 11.70 20.47 38.56
C GLY A 470 12.06 21.50 37.49
N ARG A 471 13.30 21.96 37.54
CA ARG A 471 13.82 22.95 36.59
C ARG A 471 14.47 22.27 35.38
N VAL A 472 14.00 22.61 34.19
CA VAL A 472 14.56 22.14 32.91
C VAL A 472 15.47 23.21 32.32
N GLY A 473 16.63 22.80 31.79
CA GLY A 473 17.61 23.71 31.18
C GLY A 473 17.24 24.17 29.77
N ASP A 474 18.12 24.94 29.15
CA ASP A 474 18.03 25.40 27.76
C ASP A 474 18.64 24.41 26.75
N ARG A 475 19.08 23.24 27.23
CA ARG A 475 19.54 22.09 26.43
C ARG A 475 18.65 20.87 26.69
N PRO A 476 18.51 19.95 25.73
CA PRO A 476 17.79 18.69 25.95
C PRO A 476 18.38 17.92 27.13
N GLY A 477 17.52 17.50 28.05
CA GLY A 477 17.88 16.74 29.23
C GLY A 477 16.80 15.74 29.60
N TRP A 478 17.22 14.55 30.06
CA TRP A 478 16.32 13.49 30.49
C TRP A 478 15.80 13.76 31.90
N ILE A 479 14.49 13.63 32.06
CA ILE A 479 13.82 13.55 33.36
C ILE A 479 13.24 12.15 33.54
N SER A 480 13.29 11.62 34.74
CA SER A 480 12.74 10.31 35.06
C SER A 480 11.45 10.47 35.85
N LEU A 481 10.36 9.91 35.32
CA LEU A 481 9.07 9.87 36.00
C LEU A 481 9.02 8.65 36.93
N PRO A 482 8.21 8.71 38.00
CA PRO A 482 7.91 7.51 38.78
C PRO A 482 7.21 6.45 37.92
N GLU A 483 7.02 5.27 38.48
CA GLU A 483 6.18 4.26 37.85
C GLU A 483 4.72 4.74 37.83
N LEU A 484 4.12 4.80 36.64
CA LEU A 484 2.79 5.37 36.41
C LEU A 484 1.82 4.29 35.92
N PRO A 485 0.55 4.32 36.35
CA PRO A 485 -0.47 3.41 35.87
C PRO A 485 -0.84 3.71 34.41
N LEU A 486 -1.13 2.65 33.67
CA LEU A 486 -1.62 2.70 32.29
C LEU A 486 -3.10 2.31 32.27
N GLU A 487 -3.92 3.09 31.58
CA GLU A 487 -5.31 2.73 31.29
C GLU A 487 -5.39 2.10 29.90
N ARG A 488 -5.57 0.77 29.83
CA ARG A 488 -5.56 0.01 28.55
C ARG A 488 -4.34 0.35 27.68
N GLY A 489 -3.15 0.30 28.29
CA GLY A 489 -1.90 0.59 27.60
C GLY A 489 -1.68 2.06 27.24
N ARG A 490 -2.56 2.98 27.66
CA ARG A 490 -2.45 4.43 27.43
C ARG A 490 -2.10 5.17 28.72
N LEU A 491 -1.18 6.13 28.61
CA LEU A 491 -0.80 7.08 29.64
C LEU A 491 -0.93 8.49 29.06
N ASP A 492 -1.82 9.29 29.62
CA ASP A 492 -1.91 10.72 29.31
C ASP A 492 -1.17 11.52 30.39
N LEU A 493 -0.28 12.39 29.93
CA LEU A 493 0.49 13.34 30.72
C LEU A 493 0.15 14.76 30.27
N GLU A 494 0.25 15.71 31.17
CA GLU A 494 0.19 17.12 30.82
C GLU A 494 1.42 17.83 31.37
N LEU A 495 2.18 18.47 30.48
CA LEU A 495 3.33 19.27 30.86
C LEU A 495 2.86 20.70 31.04
N ARG A 496 3.27 21.35 32.12
CA ARG A 496 2.95 22.74 32.43
C ARG A 496 4.20 23.49 32.86
N SER A 497 4.32 24.74 32.44
CA SER A 497 5.32 25.70 32.88
C SER A 497 4.58 26.93 33.38
N PRO A 498 4.79 27.37 34.64
CA PRO A 498 4.20 28.60 35.15
C PRO A 498 4.83 29.85 34.51
N GLU A 499 6.00 29.70 33.89
CA GLU A 499 6.70 30.79 33.20
C GLU A 499 6.11 31.07 31.82
N PRO A 500 6.00 32.36 31.43
CA PRO A 500 5.36 32.76 30.18
C PRO A 500 6.14 32.26 28.95
N ALA A 501 5.40 31.93 27.89
CA ALA A 501 5.99 31.59 26.60
C ALA A 501 6.58 32.83 25.89
N GLN A 502 7.66 32.62 25.14
CA GLN A 502 8.36 33.64 24.35
C GLN A 502 7.98 33.55 22.87
N ALA A 503 8.06 34.65 22.14
CA ALA A 503 7.89 34.63 20.69
C ALA A 503 9.15 34.08 20.01
N GLU A 504 8.98 33.18 19.03
CA GLU A 504 10.08 32.60 18.24
C GLU A 504 10.79 33.63 17.34
N GLY A 505 10.20 34.81 17.14
CA GLY A 505 10.74 35.91 16.35
C GLY A 505 9.99 37.22 16.61
N GLN A 506 10.35 38.28 15.88
CA GLN A 506 9.74 39.61 16.00
C GLN A 506 8.50 39.82 15.11
N ASP A 507 8.19 38.85 14.24
CA ASP A 507 7.06 38.92 13.32
C ASP A 507 5.72 38.63 14.01
N ASN A 508 4.64 39.26 13.56
CA ASN A 508 3.28 39.05 14.09
C ASN A 508 2.73 37.63 13.88
N THR A 509 3.44 36.78 13.11
CA THR A 509 3.12 35.36 12.90
C THR A 509 4.02 34.43 13.71
N ALA A 510 4.91 34.96 14.55
CA ALA A 510 5.83 34.19 15.37
C ALA A 510 5.07 33.29 16.35
N ARG A 511 5.45 32.01 16.38
CA ARG A 511 4.88 31.04 17.32
C ARG A 511 5.30 31.39 18.74
N ARG A 512 4.42 31.16 19.71
CA ARG A 512 4.77 31.25 21.13
C ARG A 512 5.32 29.89 21.58
N ILE A 513 6.57 29.89 22.04
CA ILE A 513 7.32 28.71 22.44
C ILE A 513 7.83 28.87 23.87
N GLY A 514 7.77 27.80 24.65
CA GLY A 514 8.30 27.79 26.01
C GLY A 514 9.02 26.49 26.34
N LEU A 515 8.38 25.35 26.06
CA LEU A 515 8.91 24.03 26.37
C LEU A 515 8.92 23.15 25.12
N ALA A 516 10.00 22.40 24.93
CA ALA A 516 10.11 21.36 23.91
C ALA A 516 10.22 19.97 24.53
N CYS A 517 9.61 19.01 23.85
CA CYS A 517 9.77 17.58 24.11
C CYS A 517 10.48 16.95 22.91
N PHE A 518 11.59 16.26 23.16
CA PHE A 518 12.44 15.59 22.17
C PHE A 518 12.14 14.09 22.05
N GLY A 519 11.37 13.55 22.98
CA GLY A 519 10.94 12.16 22.94
C GLY A 519 10.79 11.53 24.31
N ALA A 520 10.59 10.21 24.29
CA ALA A 520 10.50 9.40 25.50
C ALA A 520 11.23 8.07 25.38
N ARG A 521 11.68 7.53 26.51
CA ARG A 521 12.11 6.14 26.61
C ARG A 521 11.44 5.43 27.77
N VAL A 522 10.97 4.21 27.51
CA VAL A 522 10.50 3.32 28.57
C VAL A 522 11.72 2.69 29.23
N VAL A 523 11.75 2.67 30.55
CA VAL A 523 12.80 2.03 31.36
C VAL A 523 12.18 0.83 32.05
N ASP A 524 12.81 -0.34 31.94
CA ASP A 524 12.40 -1.54 32.67
C ASP A 524 12.95 -1.54 34.10
#